data_AF-A0A537HIK8-F1
#
_entry.id   AF-A0A537HIK8-F1
#
_cell.length_a   1.000
_cell.length_b   1.000
_cell.length_c   1.000
_cell.angle_alpha   90.00
_cell.angle_beta   90.00
_cell.angle_gamma   90.00
#
_symmetry.space_group_name_H-M   'P 1'
#
loop_
_entity.id
_entity.type
_entity.pdbx_description
1 polymer ?
#
loop_
_entity_poly.entity_id
_entity_poly.type
_entity_poly.pdbx_seq_one_letter_code
_entity_poly.pdbx_strand_id
1 'polypeptide(L)'
;MGCRKEDWFELAKERHSSPLRFLGAIVVLFLVGLIIYNGIILLAPAQQSTSDLSSNHSFVVSLTSSACWNGLIGGPYSGDSSVQGCGSRSWTITDNTVNVSFQTADGLGKLSLTIVKDGQTCLQKNASAGSVNGAC
;
A
#
# COMPACT_ATOMS: atom_id res chain seq x y z
N MET A 1 22.04 -47.11 62.64
CA MET A 1 22.80 -47.60 61.48
C MET A 1 22.14 -48.89 61.00
N GLY A 2 21.84 -49.18 59.74
CA GLY A 2 22.08 -48.53 58.46
C GLY A 2 21.04 -49.06 57.45
N CYS A 3 20.84 -48.28 56.38
CA CYS A 3 19.80 -48.48 55.37
C CYS A 3 20.07 -49.65 54.42
N ARG A 4 18.99 -50.38 54.11
CA ARG A 4 18.44 -50.62 52.77
C ARG A 4 19.38 -51.21 51.70
N LYS A 5 19.48 -52.53 51.77
CA LYS A 5 19.09 -53.50 50.73
C LYS A 5 18.77 -53.00 49.31
N GLU A 6 19.36 -53.73 48.36
CA GLU A 6 18.93 -54.01 46.97
C GLU A 6 19.51 -53.12 45.85
N ASP A 7 20.65 -53.63 45.36
CA ASP A 7 21.11 -53.62 43.96
C ASP A 7 20.00 -53.95 42.94
N TRP A 8 20.33 -53.87 41.64
CA TRP A 8 19.70 -54.57 40.50
C TRP A 8 18.97 -53.75 39.41
N PHE A 9 19.19 -52.45 39.25
CA PHE A 9 18.74 -51.76 38.03
C PHE A 9 19.80 -50.86 37.36
N GLU A 10 21.07 -51.28 37.45
CA GLU A 10 22.20 -50.77 36.66
C GLU A 10 22.32 -51.45 35.27
N LEU A 11 21.20 -51.84 34.65
CA LEU A 11 21.20 -52.48 33.32
C LEU A 11 20.07 -51.95 32.43
N ALA A 12 20.14 -50.65 32.11
CA ALA A 12 19.62 -50.13 30.86
C ALA A 12 20.53 -49.00 30.36
N LYS A 13 21.84 -49.27 30.36
CA LYS A 13 22.77 -48.63 29.43
C LYS A 13 22.38 -49.10 28.02
N GLU A 14 22.51 -48.18 27.06
CA GLU A 14 22.18 -48.32 25.63
C GLU A 14 20.71 -47.94 25.34
N ARG A 15 20.38 -46.96 24.50
CA ARG A 15 21.09 -46.41 23.34
C ARG A 15 20.25 -45.26 22.77
N HIS A 16 20.93 -44.27 22.17
CA HIS A 16 20.39 -43.34 21.17
C HIS A 16 19.10 -42.58 21.50
N SER A 17 19.22 -41.33 21.97
CA SER A 17 18.21 -40.31 21.60
C SER A 17 18.79 -38.89 21.51
N SER A 18 20.09 -38.76 21.24
CA SER A 18 20.69 -37.45 20.98
C SER A 18 20.25 -36.88 19.63
N PRO A 19 20.37 -37.59 18.48
CA PRO A 19 20.11 -36.98 17.17
C PRO A 19 18.63 -36.67 16.92
N LEU A 20 17.69 -37.43 17.51
CA LEU A 20 16.25 -37.15 17.40
C LEU A 20 15.85 -35.88 18.15
N ARG A 21 16.45 -35.62 19.32
CA ARG A 21 16.24 -34.39 20.09
C ARG A 21 16.87 -33.18 19.40
N PHE A 22 18.03 -33.35 18.78
CA PHE A 22 18.66 -32.31 17.96
C PHE A 22 17.82 -31.99 16.72
N LEU A 23 17.31 -33.00 15.99
CA LEU A 23 16.38 -32.77 14.88
C LEU A 23 15.11 -32.06 15.34
N GLY A 24 14.52 -32.49 16.46
CA GLY A 24 13.33 -31.85 17.04
C GLY A 24 13.57 -30.37 17.35
N ALA A 25 14.72 -30.04 17.96
CA ALA A 25 15.10 -28.66 18.24
C ALA A 25 15.29 -27.82 16.97
N ILE A 26 15.91 -28.39 15.92
CA ILE A 26 16.10 -27.71 14.63
C ILE A 26 14.74 -27.41 13.97
N VAL A 27 13.81 -28.37 13.97
CA VAL A 27 12.47 -28.18 13.40
C VAL A 27 11.71 -27.08 14.14
N VAL A 28 11.77 -27.07 15.48
CA VAL A 28 11.13 -26.02 16.29
C VAL A 28 11.73 -24.65 16.01
N LEU A 29 13.06 -24.55 15.92
CA LEU A 29 13.73 -23.29 15.56
C LEU A 29 13.33 -22.80 14.16
N PHE A 30 13.20 -23.72 13.20
CA PHE A 30 12.77 -23.39 11.85
C PHE A 30 11.32 -22.87 11.81
N LEU A 31 10.42 -23.49 12.58
CA LEU A 31 9.03 -23.05 12.70
C LEU A 31 8.93 -21.67 13.38
N VAL A 32 9.68 -21.43 14.46
CA VAL A 32 9.73 -20.11 15.12
C VAL A 32 10.29 -19.05 14.17
N GLY A 33 11.36 -19.37 13.43
CA GLY A 33 11.93 -18.49 12.42
C GLY A 33 10.93 -18.13 11.32
N LEU A 34 10.12 -19.09 10.85
CA LEU A 34 9.07 -18.85 9.87
C LEU A 34 7.95 -17.96 10.44
N ILE A 35 7.53 -18.17 11.69
CA ILE A 35 6.50 -17.34 12.34
C ILE A 35 6.99 -15.91 12.49
N ILE A 36 8.24 -15.72 12.94
CA ILE A 36 8.84 -14.39 13.08
C ILE A 36 9.01 -13.75 11.70
N TYR A 37 9.50 -14.47 10.70
CA TYR A 37 9.67 -13.94 9.34
C TYR A 37 8.33 -13.52 8.71
N ASN A 38 7.32 -14.38 8.77
CA ASN A 38 5.98 -14.05 8.26
C ASN A 38 5.32 -12.95 9.09
N GLY A 39 5.52 -12.93 10.40
CA GLY A 39 5.06 -11.86 11.28
C GLY A 39 5.72 -10.52 10.97
N ILE A 40 7.03 -10.50 10.73
CA ILE A 40 7.76 -9.31 10.29
C ILE A 40 7.34 -8.88 8.89
N ILE A 41 7.02 -9.79 7.97
CA ILE A 41 6.48 -9.40 6.65
C ILE A 41 5.08 -8.79 6.77
N LEU A 42 4.25 -9.30 7.69
CA LEU A 42 2.89 -8.79 7.91
C LEU A 42 2.88 -7.46 8.70
N LEU A 43 3.83 -7.28 9.62
CA LEU A 43 4.02 -6.06 10.41
C LEU A 43 5.02 -5.09 9.80
N ALA A 44 5.75 -5.47 8.75
CA ALA A 44 6.51 -4.54 7.95
C ALA A 44 5.47 -3.54 7.46
N PRO A 45 5.49 -2.29 7.97
CA PRO A 45 4.65 -1.29 7.37
C PRO A 45 5.05 -1.32 5.91
N ALA A 46 4.08 -1.43 5.02
CA ALA A 46 4.28 -0.92 3.68
C ALA A 46 4.77 0.51 3.92
N GLN A 47 6.09 0.73 3.84
CA GLN A 47 6.68 2.05 3.82
C GLN A 47 6.28 2.64 2.46
N GLN A 48 4.99 2.85 2.24
CA GLN A 48 4.57 4.07 1.61
C GLN A 48 5.05 5.15 2.56
N SER A 49 6.14 5.79 2.16
CA SER A 49 6.72 6.96 2.79
C SER A 49 5.63 7.83 3.39
N THR A 50 5.39 7.67 4.69
CA THR A 50 4.47 8.53 5.45
C THR A 50 5.07 9.92 5.67
N SER A 51 6.27 10.16 5.15
CA SER A 51 6.92 11.46 5.09
C SER A 51 6.15 12.50 4.26
N ASP A 52 5.23 12.10 3.38
CA ASP A 52 4.38 13.02 2.61
C ASP A 52 3.07 13.42 3.32
N LEU A 53 2.77 12.89 4.53
CA LEU A 53 1.51 13.25 5.22
C LEU A 53 1.51 14.64 5.86
N SER A 54 2.65 15.34 5.91
CA SER A 54 2.79 16.63 6.61
C SER A 54 2.88 17.85 5.69
N SER A 55 2.99 17.68 4.37
CA SER A 55 3.07 18.78 3.41
C SER A 55 1.77 18.88 2.62
N ASN A 56 0.93 19.85 2.97
CA ASN A 56 -0.14 20.28 2.08
C ASN A 56 0.51 20.71 0.75
N HIS A 57 0.31 19.91 -0.29
CA HIS A 57 0.84 20.19 -1.62
C HIS A 57 -0.19 20.95 -2.43
N SER A 58 0.28 21.81 -3.33
CA SER A 58 -0.61 22.51 -4.26
C SER A 58 -0.71 21.72 -5.56
N PHE A 59 -1.88 21.18 -5.83
CA PHE A 59 -2.22 20.51 -7.06
C PHE A 59 -2.99 21.46 -7.98
N VAL A 60 -2.56 21.59 -9.23
CA VAL A 60 -3.33 22.24 -10.28
C VAL A 60 -3.80 21.17 -11.26
N VAL A 61 -5.10 20.91 -11.25
CA VAL A 61 -5.77 20.00 -12.16
C VAL A 61 -6.28 20.80 -13.35
N SER A 62 -5.86 20.45 -14.56
CA SER A 62 -6.29 21.10 -15.80
C SER A 62 -6.91 20.09 -16.74
N LEU A 63 -8.14 20.34 -17.16
CA LEU A 63 -8.88 19.57 -18.15
C LEU A 63 -9.00 20.40 -19.42
N THR A 64 -8.59 19.85 -20.55
CA THR A 64 -8.79 20.43 -21.88
C THR A 64 -9.53 19.44 -22.74
N SER A 65 -10.68 19.82 -23.27
CA SER A 65 -11.52 18.93 -24.08
C SER A 65 -12.05 19.62 -25.32
N SER A 66 -12.18 18.87 -26.41
CA SER A 66 -12.91 19.30 -27.61
C SER A 66 -14.44 19.19 -27.47
N ALA A 67 -14.91 18.52 -26.42
CA ALA A 67 -16.33 18.27 -26.13
C ALA A 67 -16.68 18.70 -24.69
N CYS A 68 -17.97 18.74 -24.37
CA CYS A 68 -18.40 18.93 -23.00
C CYS A 68 -18.11 17.67 -22.17
N TRP A 69 -17.82 17.86 -20.88
CA TRP A 69 -17.38 16.81 -19.98
C TRP A 69 -17.95 17.04 -18.58
N ASN A 70 -18.08 15.93 -17.85
CA ASN A 70 -18.45 15.87 -16.45
C ASN A 70 -17.35 15.13 -15.70
N GLY A 71 -17.15 15.47 -14.43
CA GLY A 71 -16.11 14.84 -13.63
C GLY A 71 -16.30 15.07 -12.14
N LEU A 72 -15.46 14.40 -11.37
CA LEU A 72 -15.29 14.62 -9.93
C LEU A 72 -13.83 14.98 -9.70
N ILE A 73 -13.59 16.03 -8.94
CA ILE A 73 -12.25 16.47 -8.57
C ILE A 73 -12.26 16.77 -7.07
N GLY A 74 -11.29 16.22 -6.35
CA GLY A 74 -11.18 16.41 -4.91
C GLY A 74 -9.95 15.72 -4.33
N GLY A 75 -9.91 15.68 -3.02
CA GLY A 75 -8.90 14.97 -2.25
C GLY A 75 -9.47 14.45 -0.94
N PRO A 76 -8.73 13.62 -0.20
CA PRO A 76 -9.21 12.98 1.02
C PRO A 76 -9.62 13.98 2.11
N TYR A 77 -9.03 15.18 2.14
CA TYR A 77 -9.37 16.21 3.13
C TYR A 77 -10.29 17.31 2.58
N SER A 78 -10.15 17.64 1.29
CA SER A 78 -10.95 18.67 0.62
C SER A 78 -12.34 18.19 0.17
N GLY A 79 -12.54 16.87 0.06
CA GLY A 79 -13.78 16.27 -0.42
C GLY A 79 -13.93 16.33 -1.94
N ASP A 80 -14.73 15.41 -2.49
CA ASP A 80 -14.98 15.34 -3.93
C ASP A 80 -16.04 16.38 -4.35
N SER A 81 -15.69 17.19 -5.34
CA SER A 81 -16.59 18.16 -5.98
C SER A 81 -16.96 17.72 -7.38
N SER A 82 -18.26 17.67 -7.68
CA SER A 82 -18.75 17.47 -9.03
C SER A 82 -18.49 18.71 -9.87
N VAL A 83 -17.87 18.52 -11.03
CA VAL A 83 -17.52 19.57 -11.98
C VAL A 83 -18.03 19.21 -13.36
N GLN A 84 -18.44 20.21 -14.09
CA GLN A 84 -18.87 20.07 -15.48
C GLN A 84 -18.43 21.30 -16.28
N GLY A 85 -18.18 21.10 -17.56
CA GLY A 85 -17.76 22.17 -18.44
C GLY A 85 -17.52 21.73 -19.86
N CYS A 86 -17.13 22.66 -20.70
CA CYS A 86 -16.70 22.41 -22.08
C CYS A 86 -15.40 23.20 -22.32
N GLY A 87 -14.55 22.73 -23.23
CA GLY A 87 -13.26 23.38 -23.49
C GLY A 87 -12.24 23.13 -22.38
N SER A 88 -11.43 24.14 -22.08
CA SER A 88 -10.36 24.08 -21.08
C SER A 88 -10.76 24.72 -19.74
N ARG A 89 -10.51 24.04 -18.63
CA ARG A 89 -10.69 24.54 -17.26
C ARG A 89 -9.62 23.98 -16.33
N SER A 90 -9.33 24.73 -15.26
CA SER A 90 -8.36 24.35 -14.26
C SER A 90 -8.86 24.64 -12.85
N TRP A 91 -8.44 23.82 -11.88
CA TRP A 91 -8.74 23.95 -10.46
C TRP A 91 -7.48 23.78 -9.63
N THR A 92 -7.39 24.55 -8.56
CA THR A 92 -6.35 24.39 -7.56
C THR A 92 -6.91 23.64 -6.37
N ILE A 93 -6.22 22.58 -5.97
CA ILE A 93 -6.56 21.75 -4.82
C ILE A 93 -5.35 21.73 -3.89
N THR A 94 -5.61 21.97 -2.61
CA THR A 94 -4.60 21.88 -1.57
C THR A 94 -4.93 20.69 -0.71
N ASP A 95 -4.19 19.60 -0.90
CA ASP A 95 -4.40 18.33 -0.24
C ASP A 95 -3.09 17.52 -0.26
N ASN A 96 -3.06 16.32 0.28
CA ASN A 96 -1.91 15.42 0.18
C ASN A 96 -1.97 14.60 -1.13
N THR A 97 -3.17 14.30 -1.61
CA THR A 97 -3.40 13.59 -2.87
C THR A 97 -4.59 14.18 -3.60
N VAL A 98 -4.63 14.00 -4.92
CA VAL A 98 -5.76 14.44 -5.74
C VAL A 98 -6.41 13.26 -6.45
N ASN A 99 -7.73 13.18 -6.33
CA ASN A 99 -8.57 12.24 -7.05
C ASN A 99 -9.32 13.00 -8.14
N VAL A 100 -9.18 12.54 -9.38
CA VAL A 100 -9.75 13.17 -10.56
C VAL A 100 -10.39 12.10 -11.42
N SER A 101 -11.69 12.20 -11.64
CA SER A 101 -12.39 11.41 -12.65
C SER A 101 -13.09 12.33 -13.64
N PHE A 102 -13.10 11.92 -14.90
CA PHE A 102 -13.66 12.71 -15.99
C PHE A 102 -14.23 11.80 -17.07
N GLN A 103 -15.28 12.28 -17.73
CA GLN A 103 -15.85 11.68 -18.93
C GLN A 103 -16.42 12.76 -19.84
N THR A 104 -16.29 12.58 -21.15
CA THR A 104 -17.06 13.36 -22.13
C THR A 104 -18.56 13.08 -21.95
N ALA A 105 -19.39 14.12 -21.99
CA ALA A 105 -20.82 14.03 -21.69
C ALA A 105 -21.59 13.14 -22.70
N ASP A 106 -21.15 13.12 -23.95
CA ASP A 106 -21.71 12.38 -25.07
C ASP A 106 -20.88 11.14 -25.47
N GLY A 107 -19.80 10.84 -24.73
CA GLY A 107 -18.86 9.77 -25.07
C GLY A 107 -17.99 10.06 -26.30
N LEU A 108 -18.08 11.26 -26.87
CA LEU A 108 -17.37 11.66 -28.08
C LEU A 108 -16.37 12.79 -27.79
N GLY A 109 -15.30 12.84 -28.58
CA GLY A 109 -14.27 13.86 -28.44
C GLY A 109 -13.03 13.43 -27.66
N LYS A 110 -12.05 14.34 -27.63
CA LYS A 110 -10.76 14.13 -26.98
C LYS A 110 -10.70 14.99 -25.73
N LEU A 111 -10.35 14.36 -24.61
CA LEU A 111 -10.14 15.04 -23.35
C LEU A 111 -8.71 14.76 -22.88
N SER A 112 -8.03 15.82 -22.44
CA SER A 112 -6.68 15.82 -21.92
C SER A 112 -6.72 16.32 -20.48
N LEU A 113 -6.32 15.47 -19.55
CA LEU A 113 -6.11 15.80 -18.15
C LEU A 113 -4.63 16.05 -17.93
N THR A 114 -4.29 17.15 -17.27
CA THR A 114 -2.94 17.43 -16.77
C THR A 114 -3.03 17.75 -15.28
N ILE A 115 -2.21 17.11 -14.46
CA ILE A 115 -2.08 17.38 -13.02
C ILE A 115 -0.65 17.88 -12.78
N VAL A 116 -0.55 19.06 -12.17
CA VAL A 116 0.71 19.68 -11.75
C VAL A 116 0.76 19.67 -10.23
N LYS A 117 1.83 19.15 -9.63
CA LYS A 117 2.12 19.25 -8.19
C LYS A 117 3.26 20.23 -7.98
N ASP A 118 3.05 21.25 -7.16
CA ASP A 118 4.05 22.24 -6.77
C ASP A 118 4.82 22.84 -7.98
N GLY A 119 4.10 23.07 -9.09
CA GLY A 119 4.65 23.62 -10.33
C GLY A 119 5.30 22.61 -11.29
N GLN A 120 5.36 21.32 -10.95
CA GLN A 120 5.85 20.26 -11.84
C GLN A 120 4.72 19.39 -12.40
N THR A 121 4.73 19.14 -13.71
CA THR A 121 3.77 18.21 -14.33
C THR A 121 4.02 16.80 -13.80
N CYS A 122 3.04 16.30 -13.05
CA CYS A 122 3.09 14.96 -12.48
C CYS A 122 2.42 13.94 -13.38
N LEU A 123 1.26 14.28 -13.94
CA LEU A 123 0.48 13.36 -14.74
C LEU A 123 -0.15 14.07 -15.92
N GLN A 124 -0.09 13.43 -17.08
CA GLN A 124 -0.80 13.86 -18.27
C GLN A 124 -1.48 12.64 -18.90
N LYS A 125 -2.78 12.72 -19.13
CA LYS A 125 -3.59 11.63 -19.68
C LYS A 125 -4.52 12.15 -20.76
N ASN A 126 -4.50 11.49 -21.92
CA ASN A 126 -5.38 11.80 -23.04
C ASN A 126 -6.35 10.65 -23.26
N ALA A 127 -7.62 10.83 -22.89
CA ALA A 127 -8.67 9.81 -23.02
C ALA A 127 -10.05 10.47 -22.98
N SER A 128 -11.05 9.87 -23.61
CA SER A 128 -12.44 10.35 -23.58
C SER A 128 -13.11 10.13 -22.22
N ALA A 129 -12.59 9.20 -21.41
CA ALA A 129 -12.93 9.02 -20.01
C ALA A 129 -11.75 8.45 -19.23
N GLY A 130 -11.71 8.70 -17.92
CA GLY A 130 -10.70 8.13 -17.05
C GLY A 130 -10.84 8.58 -15.61
N SER A 131 -10.33 7.75 -14.70
CA SER A 131 -10.04 8.13 -13.33
C SER A 131 -8.54 8.10 -13.08
N VAL A 132 -8.08 9.01 -12.23
CA VAL A 132 -6.72 9.17 -11.77
C VAL A 132 -6.80 9.46 -10.29
N ASN A 133 -6.20 8.59 -9.48
CA ASN A 133 -5.91 8.87 -8.08
C ASN A 133 -4.40 9.05 -7.99
N GLY A 134 -3.96 10.26 -7.67
CA GLY A 134 -2.56 10.65 -7.71
C GLY A 134 -2.14 11.34 -6.43
N ALA A 135 -1.33 10.64 -5.63
CA ALA A 135 -0.26 11.27 -4.87
C ALA A 135 0.88 11.44 -5.86
N CYS A 136 0.91 12.58 -6.55
CA CYS A 136 2.22 13.07 -6.93
C CYS A 136 2.93 13.42 -5.63
#